data_AF-A0A523E9M9-F1
#
_entry.id   AF-A0A523E9M9-F1
#
_cell.length_a   1.000
_cell.length_b   1.000
_cell.length_c   1.000
_cell.angle_alpha   90.00
_cell.angle_beta   90.00
_cell.angle_gamma   90.00
#
_symmetry.space_group_name_H-M   'P 1'
#
loop_
_entity.id
_entity.type
_entity.pdbx_description
1 polymer ?
#
loop_
_entity_poly.entity_id
_entity_poly.type
_entity_poly.pdbx_seq_one_letter_code
_entity_poly.pdbx_strand_id
1 'polypeptide(L)'
;MAGQETGVATSPVALSPDGRSIAFISERNGTTQVFVHRLGEMTTESVPNTHHARSVFFSPDGGSLGFYVTDGSRSHTGSLKKISLPNGAPVTLHEGTVVGANWELDGSILFGSYAGVSKIASSGGEATQVAIVDGAFYSSPQLLPGGSALLLTIDRAGRTDIAVLPEAGREAKVLAEGAQARYLHTGHILFYRETSLWALPFDAERLQATGDAVPVLSNLGDDRPSPFFSADRNGNLVYIPESATPSRDGLFVWVALHRNFIYRLCGYTMCLCIVLIAVYKLFIDSHGYPVETIQPVFWLESLAIVVFAISWLTKGGIFLKD
;
A
#
# COMPACT_ATOMS: atom_id res chain seq x y z
N MET A 1 11.24 -6.15 35.46
CA MET A 1 11.11 -7.11 34.36
C MET A 1 10.12 -6.53 33.37
N ALA A 2 10.61 -5.90 32.31
CA ALA A 2 9.78 -5.27 31.30
C ALA A 2 9.21 -6.37 30.40
N GLY A 3 7.88 -6.49 30.36
CA GLY A 3 7.20 -7.38 29.43
C GLY A 3 7.43 -6.88 28.01
N GLN A 4 7.97 -7.74 27.17
CA GLN A 4 8.15 -7.53 25.74
C GLN A 4 6.75 -7.38 25.13
N GLU A 5 6.38 -6.14 24.79
CA GLU A 5 5.13 -5.84 24.10
C GLU A 5 5.21 -6.50 22.72
N THR A 6 4.44 -7.56 22.51
CA THR A 6 4.21 -8.13 21.18
C THR A 6 3.41 -7.09 20.39
N GLY A 7 4.12 -6.18 19.73
CA GLY A 7 3.56 -5.10 18.93
C GLY A 7 2.70 -5.67 17.82
N VAL A 8 1.40 -5.75 18.08
CA VAL A 8 0.37 -6.08 17.09
C VAL A 8 0.49 -5.07 15.94
N ALA A 9 0.94 -5.52 14.77
CA ALA A 9 1.20 -4.66 13.61
C ALA A 9 -0.11 -4.07 13.05
N THR A 10 -0.54 -2.94 13.60
CA THR A 10 -1.62 -2.09 13.09
C THR A 10 -1.04 -1.01 12.18
N SER A 11 -1.53 -0.85 10.95
CA SER A 11 -1.09 0.24 10.07
C SER A 11 -1.82 1.55 10.40
N PRO A 12 -1.13 2.60 10.88
CA PRO A 12 -1.72 3.90 11.19
C PRO A 12 -1.78 4.81 9.97
N VAL A 13 -1.38 4.34 8.78
CA VAL A 13 -1.40 5.09 7.52
C VAL A 13 -1.98 4.23 6.41
N ALA A 14 -2.75 4.86 5.52
CA ALA A 14 -3.31 4.24 4.33
C ALA A 14 -3.26 5.21 3.14
N LEU A 15 -2.83 4.73 1.99
CA LEU A 15 -2.96 5.44 0.71
C LEU A 15 -4.30 5.06 0.07
N SER A 16 -5.01 6.06 -0.44
CA SER A 16 -6.24 5.85 -1.21
C SER A 16 -5.98 5.05 -2.51
N PRO A 17 -6.98 4.30 -3.01
CA PRO A 17 -6.81 3.48 -4.22
C PRO A 17 -6.42 4.26 -5.47
N ASP A 18 -6.81 5.54 -5.56
CA ASP A 18 -6.47 6.44 -6.66
C ASP A 18 -5.13 7.17 -6.46
N GLY A 19 -4.48 6.97 -5.31
CA GLY A 19 -3.22 7.58 -4.94
C GLY A 19 -3.30 9.09 -4.72
N ARG A 20 -4.49 9.66 -4.50
CA ARG A 20 -4.70 11.12 -4.37
C ARG A 20 -4.89 11.59 -2.94
N SER A 21 -5.13 10.68 -2.01
CA SER A 21 -5.35 10.99 -0.60
C SER A 21 -4.60 10.02 0.30
N ILE A 22 -4.13 10.53 1.45
CA ILE A 22 -3.51 9.74 2.52
C ILE A 22 -4.40 9.88 3.75
N ALA A 23 -4.82 8.74 4.32
CA ALA A 23 -5.42 8.69 5.65
C ALA A 23 -4.34 8.31 6.65
N PHE A 24 -4.28 8.99 7.79
CA PHE A 24 -3.32 8.69 8.84
C PHE A 24 -3.88 8.99 10.22
N ILE A 25 -3.32 8.32 11.22
CA ILE A 25 -3.68 8.51 12.62
C ILE A 25 -2.69 9.48 13.25
N SER A 26 -3.22 10.53 13.88
CA SER A 26 -2.44 11.48 14.66
C SER A 26 -3.06 11.65 16.03
N GLU A 27 -2.22 11.84 17.04
CA GLU A 27 -2.68 12.28 18.35
C GLU A 27 -2.84 13.80 18.37
N ARG A 28 -3.99 14.29 18.84
CA ARG A 28 -4.20 15.71 19.20
C ARG A 28 -4.93 15.76 20.52
N ASN A 29 -4.47 16.64 21.43
CA ASN A 29 -5.06 16.81 22.77
C ASN A 29 -5.19 15.50 23.58
N GLY A 30 -4.22 14.59 23.45
CA GLY A 30 -4.18 13.33 24.19
C GLY A 30 -5.05 12.19 23.65
N THR A 31 -5.66 12.37 22.47
CA THR A 31 -6.50 11.36 21.82
C THR A 31 -6.08 11.15 20.37
N THR A 32 -5.91 9.89 19.96
CA THR A 32 -5.66 9.57 18.55
C THR A 32 -6.92 9.73 17.72
N GLN A 33 -6.78 10.23 16.49
CA GLN A 33 -7.89 10.44 15.56
C GLN A 33 -7.40 10.23 14.12
N VAL A 34 -8.30 9.85 13.22
CA VAL A 34 -8.02 9.74 11.79
C VAL A 34 -8.07 11.12 11.13
N PHE A 35 -7.09 11.40 10.30
CA PHE A 35 -7.00 12.56 9.43
C PHE A 35 -6.87 12.12 7.98
N VAL A 36 -7.41 12.91 7.06
CA VAL A 36 -7.24 12.71 5.62
C VAL A 36 -6.56 13.94 5.04
N HIS A 37 -5.49 13.70 4.28
CA HIS A 37 -4.78 14.72 3.52
C HIS A 37 -4.92 14.41 2.03
N ARG A 38 -5.40 15.39 1.26
CA ARG A 38 -5.44 15.30 -0.21
C ARG A 38 -4.14 15.80 -0.80
N LEU A 39 -3.56 15.00 -1.66
CA LEU A 39 -2.29 15.30 -2.32
C LEU A 39 -2.48 16.39 -3.35
N GLY A 40 -1.71 17.46 -3.21
CA GLY A 40 -1.84 18.68 -4.01
C GLY A 40 -2.72 19.75 -3.36
N GLU A 41 -3.39 19.45 -2.24
CA GLU A 41 -4.05 20.43 -1.39
C GLU A 41 -3.19 20.71 -0.15
N MET A 42 -3.27 21.92 0.40
CA MET A 42 -2.55 22.32 1.62
C MET A 42 -3.32 21.98 2.90
N THR A 43 -4.49 21.36 2.78
CA THR A 43 -5.44 21.14 3.87
C THR A 43 -5.47 19.68 4.29
N THR A 44 -5.41 19.48 5.60
CA THR A 44 -5.58 18.19 6.26
C THR A 44 -6.84 18.27 7.11
N GLU A 45 -7.81 17.40 6.83
CA GLU A 45 -9.10 17.38 7.48
C GLU A 45 -9.16 16.26 8.54
N SER A 46 -9.70 16.56 9.71
CA SER A 46 -9.99 15.53 10.71
C SER A 46 -11.25 14.78 10.34
N VAL A 47 -11.24 13.45 10.45
CA VAL A 47 -12.44 12.62 10.27
C VAL A 47 -13.20 12.57 11.60
N PRO A 48 -14.41 13.13 11.71
CA PRO A 48 -15.15 13.20 12.97
C PRO A 48 -15.43 11.81 13.55
N ASN A 49 -15.55 11.72 14.89
CA ASN A 49 -15.95 10.50 15.60
C ASN A 49 -15.03 9.28 15.39
N THR A 50 -13.74 9.51 15.11
CA THR A 50 -12.71 8.47 14.95
C THR A 50 -11.68 8.46 16.09
N HIS A 51 -12.10 8.92 17.28
CA HIS A 51 -11.25 8.95 18.46
C HIS A 51 -10.77 7.55 18.87
N HIS A 52 -9.56 7.47 19.41
CA HIS A 52 -8.89 6.23 19.82
C HIS A 52 -8.61 5.24 18.67
N ALA A 53 -8.58 5.73 17.43
CA ALA A 53 -8.17 4.91 16.28
C ALA A 53 -6.73 4.42 16.44
N ARG A 54 -6.49 3.17 16.03
CA ARG A 54 -5.17 2.50 16.03
C ARG A 54 -4.75 1.97 14.66
N SER A 55 -5.70 1.68 13.78
CA SER A 55 -5.43 1.42 12.36
C SER A 55 -6.48 2.04 11.46
N VAL A 56 -6.10 2.29 10.20
CA VAL A 56 -6.97 2.84 9.17
C VAL A 56 -6.65 2.18 7.81
N PHE A 57 -7.68 2.00 6.99
CA PHE A 57 -7.56 1.50 5.61
C PHE A 57 -8.71 2.04 4.75
N PHE A 58 -8.46 2.24 3.45
CA PHE A 58 -9.47 2.72 2.51
C PHE A 58 -10.35 1.58 1.97
N SER A 59 -11.59 1.89 1.62
CA SER A 59 -12.39 1.05 0.74
C SER A 59 -11.80 1.01 -0.68
N PRO A 60 -12.07 -0.05 -1.47
CA PRO A 60 -11.60 -0.21 -2.84
C PRO A 60 -11.90 0.96 -3.78
N ASP A 61 -13.00 1.66 -3.54
CA ASP A 61 -13.49 2.81 -4.31
C ASP A 61 -13.02 4.16 -3.74
N GLY A 62 -12.33 4.17 -2.60
CA GLY A 62 -11.87 5.38 -1.91
C GLY A 62 -12.97 6.19 -1.22
N GLY A 63 -14.24 5.77 -1.29
CA GLY A 63 -15.39 6.50 -0.74
C GLY A 63 -15.61 6.31 0.76
N SER A 64 -14.93 5.35 1.39
CA SER A 64 -15.07 5.03 2.80
C SER A 64 -13.72 4.69 3.44
N LEU A 65 -13.67 4.81 4.77
CA LEU A 65 -12.57 4.33 5.59
C LEU A 65 -13.04 3.22 6.51
N GLY A 66 -12.27 2.15 6.60
CA GLY A 66 -12.31 1.20 7.70
C GLY A 66 -11.25 1.59 8.74
N PHE A 67 -11.57 1.42 10.02
CA PHE A 67 -10.66 1.74 11.10
C PHE A 67 -10.95 0.91 12.35
N TYR A 68 -9.90 0.60 13.10
CA TYR A 68 -10.00 -0.08 14.38
C TYR A 68 -9.82 0.92 15.51
N VAL A 69 -10.75 0.93 16.46
CA VAL A 69 -10.65 1.74 17.68
C VAL A 69 -10.45 0.84 18.89
N THR A 70 -9.63 1.31 19.83
CA THR A 70 -9.52 0.73 21.18
C THR A 70 -10.27 1.61 22.17
N ASP A 71 -10.73 1.08 23.29
CA ASP A 71 -11.40 1.87 24.35
C ASP A 71 -10.46 2.82 25.14
N GLY A 72 -9.19 2.94 24.73
CA GLY A 72 -8.18 3.75 25.41
C GLY A 72 -7.54 3.04 26.60
N SER A 73 -8.05 1.89 27.03
CA SER A 73 -7.41 0.99 27.99
C SER A 73 -6.39 0.08 27.29
N ARG A 74 -5.44 -0.48 28.04
CA ARG A 74 -4.56 -1.57 27.59
C ARG A 74 -5.30 -2.91 27.46
N SER A 75 -6.62 -2.90 27.60
CA SER A 75 -7.48 -4.06 27.42
C SER A 75 -7.58 -4.39 25.93
N HIS A 76 -7.65 -5.68 25.61
CA HIS A 76 -7.79 -6.20 24.25
C HIS A 76 -9.19 -5.95 23.63
N THR A 77 -9.91 -4.97 24.14
CA THR A 77 -11.28 -4.60 23.77
C THR A 77 -11.25 -3.45 22.78
N GLY A 78 -11.90 -3.65 21.64
CA GLY A 78 -11.99 -2.63 20.61
C GLY A 78 -13.05 -3.00 19.58
N SER A 79 -13.21 -2.14 18.59
CA SER A 79 -14.23 -2.31 17.57
C SER A 79 -13.65 -2.00 16.19
N LEU A 80 -13.94 -2.87 15.22
CA LEU A 80 -13.76 -2.56 13.82
C LEU A 80 -14.96 -1.76 13.33
N LYS A 81 -14.69 -0.59 12.77
CA LYS A 81 -15.70 0.34 12.29
C LYS A 81 -15.43 0.74 10.85
N LYS A 82 -16.46 1.25 10.20
CA LYS A 82 -16.34 1.97 8.92
C LYS A 82 -17.02 3.33 8.98
N ILE A 83 -16.62 4.24 8.09
CA ILE A 83 -17.25 5.54 7.91
C ILE A 83 -17.21 5.92 6.43
N SER A 84 -18.32 6.44 5.91
CA SER A 84 -18.37 7.02 4.57
C SER A 84 -17.78 8.43 4.59
N LEU A 85 -16.92 8.75 3.62
CA LEU A 85 -16.30 10.07 3.51
C LEU A 85 -17.20 11.09 2.80
N PRO A 86 -17.06 12.39 3.08
CA PRO A 86 -16.20 12.97 4.12
C PRO A 86 -16.83 12.96 5.53
N ASN A 87 -18.16 12.97 5.63
CA ASN A 87 -18.89 13.31 6.86
C ASN A 87 -19.92 12.25 7.29
N GLY A 88 -19.75 10.99 6.91
CA GLY A 88 -20.64 9.91 7.34
C GLY A 88 -20.61 9.68 8.85
N ALA A 89 -21.56 8.88 9.35
CA ALA A 89 -21.53 8.38 10.72
C ALA A 89 -20.73 7.06 10.78
N PRO A 90 -19.88 6.86 11.80
CA PRO A 90 -19.26 5.57 12.05
C PRO A 90 -20.29 4.45 12.25
N VAL A 91 -20.09 3.33 11.57
CA VAL A 91 -20.85 2.10 11.75
C VAL A 91 -19.92 1.03 12.31
N THR A 92 -20.28 0.45 13.45
CA THR A 92 -19.58 -0.71 13.99
C THR A 92 -19.87 -1.93 13.11
N LEU A 93 -18.81 -2.61 12.68
CA LEU A 93 -18.88 -3.85 11.92
C LEU A 93 -18.64 -5.07 12.82
N HIS A 94 -17.68 -4.99 13.73
CA HIS A 94 -17.31 -6.09 14.61
C HIS A 94 -16.81 -5.58 15.96
N GLU A 95 -17.23 -6.24 17.03
CA GLU A 95 -16.73 -6.03 18.39
C GLU A 95 -15.71 -7.12 18.74
N GLY A 96 -14.52 -6.74 19.18
CA GLY A 96 -13.45 -7.67 19.50
C GLY A 96 -12.07 -7.18 19.11
N THR A 97 -11.05 -7.99 19.45
CA THR A 97 -9.67 -7.69 19.05
C THR A 97 -9.50 -7.90 17.54
N VAL A 98 -9.03 -6.87 16.84
CA VAL A 98 -8.67 -6.94 15.44
C VAL A 98 -7.19 -6.61 15.27
N VAL A 99 -6.50 -7.44 14.50
CA VAL A 99 -5.07 -7.31 14.23
C VAL A 99 -4.82 -7.29 12.74
N GLY A 100 -4.66 -6.08 12.22
CA GLY A 100 -4.62 -5.84 10.79
C GLY A 100 -5.98 -6.11 10.15
N ALA A 101 -6.38 -5.23 9.24
CA ALA A 101 -7.58 -5.41 8.46
C ALA A 101 -7.33 -4.87 7.04
N ASN A 102 -8.00 -5.47 6.07
CA ASN A 102 -7.91 -5.08 4.68
C ASN A 102 -9.30 -5.13 4.03
N TRP A 103 -9.62 -4.12 3.23
CA TRP A 103 -10.87 -4.06 2.48
C TRP A 103 -10.66 -4.65 1.08
N GLU A 104 -11.38 -5.73 0.81
CA GLU A 104 -11.26 -6.49 -0.41
C GLU A 104 -12.14 -5.96 -1.54
N LEU A 105 -11.76 -6.31 -2.76
CA LEU A 105 -12.46 -5.92 -3.99
C LEU A 105 -13.92 -6.37 -4.06
N ASP A 106 -14.25 -7.49 -3.44
CA ASP A 106 -15.61 -8.04 -3.36
C ASP A 106 -16.49 -7.29 -2.32
N GLY A 107 -15.96 -6.25 -1.69
CA GLY A 107 -16.64 -5.46 -0.67
C GLY A 107 -16.60 -6.09 0.73
N SER A 108 -15.90 -7.20 0.91
CA SER A 108 -15.63 -7.78 2.23
C SER A 108 -14.44 -7.10 2.92
N ILE A 109 -14.33 -7.32 4.22
CA ILE A 109 -13.19 -6.92 5.03
C ILE A 109 -12.63 -8.17 5.68
N LEU A 110 -11.36 -8.44 5.40
CA LEU A 110 -10.58 -9.48 6.06
C LEU A 110 -9.83 -8.87 7.24
N PHE A 111 -9.79 -9.59 8.35
CA PHE A 111 -9.07 -9.14 9.53
C PHE A 111 -8.50 -10.31 10.33
N GLY A 112 -7.34 -10.07 10.94
CA GLY A 112 -6.72 -11.01 11.88
C GLY A 112 -7.29 -10.87 13.28
N SER A 113 -7.23 -11.96 14.04
CA SER A 113 -7.59 -12.05 15.46
C SER A 113 -6.77 -13.16 16.11
N TYR A 114 -6.85 -13.31 17.43
CA TYR A 114 -6.22 -14.44 18.13
C TYR A 114 -6.78 -15.81 17.73
N ALA A 115 -7.99 -15.86 17.16
CA ALA A 115 -8.57 -17.10 16.63
C ALA A 115 -8.11 -17.41 15.19
N GLY A 116 -7.52 -16.44 14.50
CA GLY A 116 -7.14 -16.52 13.10
C GLY A 116 -7.76 -15.43 12.25
N VAL A 117 -7.96 -15.72 10.97
CA VAL A 117 -8.46 -14.74 10.00
C VAL A 117 -9.96 -14.89 9.84
N SER A 118 -10.66 -13.77 9.94
CA SER A 118 -12.10 -13.68 9.74
C SER A 118 -12.43 -12.74 8.60
N LYS A 119 -13.60 -12.98 7.99
CA LYS A 119 -14.17 -12.21 6.90
C LYS A 119 -15.54 -11.69 7.30
N ILE A 120 -15.79 -10.40 7.08
CA ILE A 120 -17.09 -9.76 7.28
C ILE A 120 -17.47 -8.94 6.05
N ALA A 121 -18.76 -8.90 5.70
CA ALA A 121 -19.22 -8.00 4.64
C ALA A 121 -19.13 -6.54 5.12
N SER A 122 -18.75 -5.61 4.24
CA SER A 122 -18.72 -4.18 4.62
C SER A 122 -20.10 -3.62 4.95
N SER A 123 -21.19 -4.27 4.54
CA SER A 123 -22.56 -3.97 4.97
C SER A 123 -22.84 -4.35 6.43
N GLY A 124 -21.90 -5.04 7.11
CA GLY A 124 -22.11 -5.67 8.41
C GLY A 124 -22.61 -7.11 8.27
N GLY A 125 -22.99 -7.70 9.41
CA GLY A 125 -23.40 -9.10 9.52
C GLY A 125 -22.50 -9.88 10.46
N GLU A 126 -22.64 -11.20 10.46
CA GLU A 126 -21.78 -12.09 11.24
C GLU A 126 -20.42 -12.27 10.56
N ALA A 127 -19.34 -12.21 11.34
CA ALA A 127 -18.00 -12.50 10.84
C ALA A 127 -17.81 -14.02 10.69
N THR A 128 -17.32 -14.45 9.55
CA THR A 128 -17.04 -15.86 9.25
C THR A 128 -15.55 -16.13 9.33
N GLN A 129 -15.15 -17.21 10.00
CA GLN A 129 -13.75 -17.59 10.10
C GLN A 129 -13.28 -18.26 8.80
N VAL A 130 -12.21 -17.74 8.20
CA VAL A 130 -11.64 -18.23 6.92
C VAL A 130 -10.27 -18.90 7.10
N ALA A 131 -9.59 -18.64 8.20
CA ALA A 131 -8.39 -19.36 8.60
C ALA A 131 -8.33 -19.51 10.13
N ILE A 132 -7.86 -20.66 10.60
CA ILE A 132 -7.70 -20.97 12.02
C ILE A 132 -6.21 -20.92 12.37
N VAL A 133 -5.90 -20.35 13.53
CA VAL A 133 -4.56 -20.36 14.12
C VAL A 133 -4.20 -21.77 14.61
N ASP A 134 -3.04 -22.28 14.18
CA ASP A 134 -2.40 -23.45 14.78
C ASP A 134 -0.98 -23.09 15.24
N GLY A 135 -0.82 -22.82 16.54
CA GLY A 135 0.47 -22.50 17.16
C GLY A 135 1.17 -21.23 16.63
N ALA A 136 0.50 -20.40 15.84
CA ALA A 136 1.07 -19.23 15.17
C ALA A 136 0.06 -18.09 15.05
N PHE A 137 0.51 -16.85 15.09
CA PHE A 137 -0.36 -15.69 14.96
C PHE A 137 -0.45 -15.20 13.50
N TYR A 138 -1.66 -15.00 12.97
CA TYR A 138 -1.86 -14.54 11.59
C TYR A 138 -2.26 -13.07 11.55
N SER A 139 -1.59 -12.30 10.71
CA SER A 139 -1.84 -10.86 10.57
C SER A 139 -1.74 -10.38 9.13
N SER A 140 -2.25 -9.15 8.89
CA SER A 140 -2.23 -8.51 7.58
C SER A 140 -2.81 -9.39 6.45
N PRO A 141 -4.02 -9.97 6.61
CA PRO A 141 -4.60 -10.81 5.57
C PRO A 141 -4.96 -9.99 4.34
N GLN A 142 -4.79 -10.56 3.16
CA GLN A 142 -5.23 -10.02 1.88
C GLN A 142 -5.74 -11.15 0.98
N LEU A 143 -6.86 -10.94 0.31
CA LEU A 143 -7.36 -11.88 -0.69
C LEU A 143 -6.53 -11.76 -1.98
N LEU A 144 -6.05 -12.87 -2.52
CA LEU A 144 -5.37 -12.91 -3.81
C LEU A 144 -6.38 -12.83 -4.96
N PRO A 145 -5.96 -12.36 -6.16
CA PRO A 145 -6.83 -12.31 -7.34
C PRO A 145 -7.53 -13.63 -7.62
N GLY A 146 -8.81 -13.55 -7.99
CA GLY A 146 -9.65 -14.73 -8.20
C GLY A 146 -10.24 -15.34 -6.93
N GLY A 147 -9.88 -14.84 -5.73
CA GLY A 147 -10.48 -15.26 -4.47
C GLY A 147 -10.02 -16.63 -3.97
N SER A 148 -9.01 -17.24 -4.60
CA SER A 148 -8.61 -18.64 -4.40
C SER A 148 -7.67 -18.88 -3.21
N ALA A 149 -7.08 -17.82 -2.65
CA ALA A 149 -6.12 -17.91 -1.57
C ALA A 149 -5.95 -16.59 -0.80
N LEU A 150 -5.44 -16.69 0.42
CA LEU A 150 -5.06 -15.57 1.26
C LEU A 150 -3.54 -15.39 1.28
N LEU A 151 -3.07 -14.16 1.10
CA LEU A 151 -1.73 -13.74 1.51
C LEU A 151 -1.80 -13.28 2.97
N LEU A 152 -0.85 -13.69 3.79
CA LEU A 152 -0.82 -13.33 5.21
C LEU A 152 0.60 -13.34 5.76
N THR A 153 0.79 -12.68 6.90
CA THR A 153 2.00 -12.80 7.72
C THR A 153 1.74 -13.79 8.85
N ILE A 154 2.62 -14.77 9.01
CA ILE A 154 2.61 -15.74 10.10
C ILE A 154 3.71 -15.38 11.09
N ASP A 155 3.35 -15.16 12.35
CA ASP A 155 4.29 -15.01 13.46
C ASP A 155 4.32 -16.30 14.29
N ARG A 156 5.50 -16.93 14.35
CA ARG A 156 5.80 -18.07 15.21
C ARG A 156 6.88 -17.67 16.22
N ALA A 157 6.43 -17.30 17.41
CA ALA A 157 7.31 -16.94 18.53
C ALA A 157 8.35 -15.85 18.16
N GLY A 158 7.92 -14.82 17.42
CA GLY A 158 8.73 -13.69 17.00
C GLY A 158 9.40 -13.86 15.63
N ARG A 159 9.39 -15.06 15.05
CA ARG A 159 9.80 -15.26 13.65
C ARG A 159 8.62 -14.99 12.73
N THR A 160 8.75 -14.01 11.84
CA THR A 160 7.71 -13.64 10.88
C THR A 160 8.00 -14.17 9.49
N ASP A 161 7.03 -14.85 8.90
CA ASP A 161 7.09 -15.34 7.53
C ASP A 161 5.90 -14.80 6.73
N ILE A 162 6.14 -14.48 5.46
CA ILE A 162 5.06 -14.24 4.51
C ILE A 162 4.63 -15.57 3.90
N ALA A 163 3.33 -15.83 3.87
CA ALA A 163 2.79 -17.11 3.43
C ALA A 163 1.50 -16.93 2.63
N VAL A 164 1.21 -17.94 1.81
CA VAL A 164 -0.06 -18.07 1.11
C VAL A 164 -0.83 -19.27 1.62
N LEU A 165 -2.10 -19.04 1.93
CA LEU A 165 -3.03 -20.05 2.41
C LEU A 165 -4.10 -20.28 1.34
N PRO A 166 -4.06 -21.43 0.64
CA PRO A 166 -5.14 -21.81 -0.28
C PRO A 166 -6.46 -21.99 0.47
N GLU A 167 -7.58 -21.73 -0.21
CA GLU A 167 -8.90 -22.03 0.34
C GLU A 167 -9.04 -23.54 0.69
N ALA A 168 -9.86 -23.86 1.70
CA ALA A 168 -10.19 -25.23 2.15
C ALA A 168 -9.14 -26.04 2.95
N GLY A 169 -8.62 -25.46 4.04
CA GLY A 169 -7.94 -26.25 5.09
C GLY A 169 -6.60 -26.86 4.69
N ARG A 170 -5.97 -26.35 3.63
CA ARG A 170 -4.62 -26.70 3.23
C ARG A 170 -3.59 -25.96 4.07
N GLU A 171 -2.41 -26.53 4.23
CA GLU A 171 -1.31 -25.89 4.97
C GLU A 171 -0.86 -24.59 4.28
N ALA A 172 -0.48 -23.60 5.10
CA ALA A 172 0.08 -22.35 4.60
C ALA A 172 1.46 -22.61 3.96
N LYS A 173 1.63 -22.20 2.71
CA LYS A 173 2.91 -22.25 2.01
C LYS A 173 3.70 -20.99 2.30
N VAL A 174 4.80 -21.13 3.05
CA VAL A 174 5.75 -20.03 3.29
C VAL A 174 6.46 -19.65 1.99
N LEU A 175 6.52 -18.36 1.72
CA LEU A 175 7.18 -17.81 0.53
C LEU A 175 8.56 -17.23 0.85
N ALA A 176 8.66 -16.48 1.95
CA ALA A 176 9.89 -15.87 2.42
C ALA A 176 9.76 -15.45 3.89
N GLU A 177 10.89 -15.23 4.55
CA GLU A 177 10.92 -14.54 5.85
C GLU A 177 10.57 -13.05 5.67
N GLY A 178 9.75 -12.52 6.56
CA GLY A 178 9.30 -11.12 6.54
C GLY A 178 7.88 -10.92 7.05
N ALA A 179 7.43 -9.66 7.03
CA ALA A 179 6.15 -9.24 7.55
C ALA A 179 5.45 -8.21 6.67
N GLN A 180 4.19 -7.91 7.00
CA GLN A 180 3.37 -6.88 6.37
C GLN A 180 3.23 -7.04 4.83
N ALA A 181 3.16 -8.28 4.36
CA ALA A 181 3.06 -8.57 2.95
C ALA A 181 1.85 -7.89 2.29
N ARG A 182 2.03 -7.42 1.05
CA ARG A 182 0.97 -6.91 0.18
C ARG A 182 1.19 -7.39 -1.25
N TYR A 183 0.19 -8.04 -1.82
CA TYR A 183 0.16 -8.37 -3.24
C TYR A 183 -0.26 -7.14 -4.05
N LEU A 184 0.50 -6.84 -5.09
CA LEU A 184 0.28 -5.76 -6.04
C LEU A 184 -0.20 -6.32 -7.38
N HIS A 185 -1.03 -5.56 -8.11
CA HIS A 185 -1.54 -5.98 -9.43
C HIS A 185 -0.43 -6.13 -10.49
N THR A 186 0.79 -5.65 -10.19
CA THR A 186 1.98 -5.85 -11.00
C THR A 186 2.51 -7.29 -10.94
N GLY A 187 1.89 -8.19 -10.19
CA GLY A 187 2.37 -9.58 -10.02
C GLY A 187 3.52 -9.71 -9.03
N HIS A 188 3.58 -8.81 -8.04
CA HIS A 188 4.63 -8.79 -7.03
C HIS A 188 4.03 -8.76 -5.63
N ILE A 189 4.71 -9.40 -4.68
CA ILE A 189 4.46 -9.25 -3.25
C ILE A 189 5.49 -8.28 -2.70
N LEU A 190 5.01 -7.17 -2.16
CA LEU A 190 5.80 -6.23 -1.39
C LEU A 190 5.79 -6.67 0.08
N PHE A 191 6.95 -6.73 0.73
CA PHE A 191 7.03 -7.15 2.13
C PHE A 191 8.20 -6.47 2.84
N TYR A 192 8.08 -6.37 4.16
CA TYR A 192 9.13 -5.83 5.01
C TYR A 192 10.00 -6.97 5.55
N ARG A 193 11.32 -6.79 5.50
CA ARG A 193 12.29 -7.72 6.07
C ARG A 193 13.49 -6.93 6.58
N GLU A 194 13.90 -7.24 7.81
CA GLU A 194 14.98 -6.55 8.54
C GLU A 194 14.69 -5.05 8.65
N THR A 195 15.32 -4.22 7.80
CA THR A 195 15.17 -2.76 7.74
C THR A 195 14.75 -2.26 6.35
N SER A 196 14.35 -3.17 5.47
CA SER A 196 14.17 -2.90 4.05
C SER A 196 12.82 -3.41 3.55
N LEU A 197 12.31 -2.72 2.53
CA LEU A 197 11.17 -3.16 1.75
C LEU A 197 11.66 -3.95 0.55
N TRP A 198 11.08 -5.13 0.35
CA TRP A 198 11.45 -6.08 -0.69
C TRP A 198 10.26 -6.35 -1.60
N ALA A 199 10.54 -6.66 -2.87
CA ALA A 199 9.56 -7.13 -3.82
C ALA A 199 9.91 -8.55 -4.26
N LEU A 200 8.96 -9.47 -4.13
CA LEU A 200 9.03 -10.85 -4.59
C LEU A 200 8.10 -11.03 -5.81
N PRO A 201 8.61 -11.35 -7.01
CA PRO A 201 7.75 -11.65 -8.14
C PRO A 201 6.95 -12.94 -7.86
N PHE A 202 5.64 -12.90 -8.10
CA PHE A 202 4.70 -13.91 -7.62
C PHE A 202 3.58 -14.19 -8.64
N ASP A 203 3.37 -15.47 -8.92
CA ASP A 203 2.27 -15.98 -9.73
C ASP A 203 1.10 -16.35 -8.81
N ALA A 204 0.05 -15.51 -8.83
CA ALA A 204 -1.12 -15.67 -7.98
C ALA A 204 -2.03 -16.85 -8.38
N GLU A 205 -1.94 -17.34 -9.61
CA GLU A 205 -2.69 -18.53 -10.03
C GLU A 205 -2.01 -19.81 -9.52
N ARG A 206 -0.67 -19.84 -9.60
CA ARG A 206 0.13 -20.99 -9.15
C ARG A 206 0.53 -20.94 -7.67
N LEU A 207 0.26 -19.82 -7.00
CA LEU A 207 0.63 -19.57 -5.60
C LEU A 207 2.12 -19.80 -5.33
N GLN A 208 2.98 -19.23 -6.17
CA GLN A 208 4.43 -19.42 -6.06
C GLN A 208 5.23 -18.19 -6.48
N ALA A 209 6.38 -18.02 -5.85
CA ALA A 209 7.40 -17.11 -6.34
C ALA A 209 7.88 -17.54 -7.73
N THR A 210 8.10 -16.57 -8.61
CA THR A 210 8.61 -16.80 -9.98
C THR A 210 10.08 -16.40 -10.13
N GLY A 211 10.70 -15.91 -9.06
CA GLY A 211 12.10 -15.52 -8.99
C GLY A 211 12.46 -15.05 -7.57
N ASP A 212 13.67 -14.51 -7.43
CA ASP A 212 14.19 -14.06 -6.15
C ASP A 212 13.60 -12.70 -5.73
N ALA A 213 13.53 -12.49 -4.41
CA ALA A 213 13.16 -11.19 -3.85
C ALA A 213 14.28 -10.16 -4.06
N VAL A 214 13.90 -8.95 -4.47
CA VAL A 214 14.83 -7.84 -4.67
C VAL A 214 14.51 -6.68 -3.72
N PRO A 215 15.51 -5.95 -3.20
CA PRO A 215 15.27 -4.80 -2.34
C PRO A 215 14.71 -3.64 -3.18
N VAL A 216 13.65 -3.00 -2.70
CA VAL A 216 12.99 -1.85 -3.31
C VAL A 216 13.39 -0.56 -2.61
N LEU A 217 13.49 -0.61 -1.28
CA LEU A 217 13.84 0.52 -0.43
C LEU A 217 14.59 0.02 0.79
N SER A 218 15.66 0.70 1.17
CA SER A 218 16.50 0.33 2.32
C SER A 218 16.45 1.41 3.41
N ASN A 219 16.84 1.04 4.63
CA ASN A 219 16.96 1.94 5.78
C ASN A 219 15.65 2.60 6.19
N LEU A 220 14.62 1.79 6.44
CA LEU A 220 13.33 2.25 6.96
C LEU A 220 13.27 2.37 8.50
N GLY A 221 14.41 2.18 9.18
CA GLY A 221 14.61 2.35 10.62
C GLY A 221 14.66 1.05 11.41
N ASP A 222 15.52 1.02 12.44
CA ASP A 222 15.81 -0.15 13.29
C ASP A 222 14.91 -0.27 14.53
N ASP A 223 14.31 0.82 15.01
CA ASP A 223 13.83 0.93 16.40
C ASP A 223 12.30 0.79 16.57
N ARG A 224 11.58 0.30 15.55
CA ARG A 224 10.13 0.06 15.63
C ARG A 224 9.76 -1.34 15.12
N PRO A 225 8.72 -1.98 15.69
CA PRO A 225 8.30 -3.32 15.26
C PRO A 225 7.81 -3.41 13.80
N SER A 226 7.69 -2.30 13.04
CA SER A 226 7.54 -2.28 11.57
C SER A 226 7.55 -0.83 11.06
N PRO A 227 8.07 -0.51 9.86
CA PRO A 227 7.84 0.78 9.22
C PRO A 227 6.38 0.87 8.78
N PHE A 228 5.78 2.04 9.00
CA PHE A 228 4.43 2.30 8.52
C PHE A 228 4.49 2.67 7.05
N PHE A 229 4.26 1.67 6.19
CA PHE A 229 4.08 1.87 4.76
C PHE A 229 2.67 1.48 4.32
N SER A 230 2.21 2.10 3.22
CA SER A 230 1.00 1.74 2.54
C SER A 230 1.24 1.84 1.04
N ALA A 231 0.75 0.86 0.29
CA ALA A 231 0.82 0.88 -1.16
C ALA A 231 -0.58 0.89 -1.76
N ASP A 232 -0.77 1.64 -2.85
CA ASP A 232 -1.97 1.52 -3.65
C ASP A 232 -1.88 0.33 -4.62
N ARG A 233 -2.98 0.09 -5.31
CA ARG A 233 -3.12 -1.03 -6.27
C ARG A 233 -2.22 -0.92 -7.48
N ASN A 234 -1.77 0.29 -7.80
CA ASN A 234 -0.94 0.63 -8.95
C ASN A 234 0.57 0.60 -8.62
N GLY A 235 0.92 0.23 -7.38
CA GLY A 235 2.29 0.15 -6.89
C GLY A 235 2.87 1.50 -6.46
N ASN A 236 2.04 2.52 -6.23
CA ASN A 236 2.49 3.72 -5.53
C ASN A 236 2.64 3.42 -4.05
N LEU A 237 3.69 3.94 -3.43
CA LEU A 237 4.05 3.67 -2.05
C LEU A 237 4.02 4.99 -1.26
N VAL A 238 3.49 4.97 -0.05
CA VAL A 238 3.76 5.98 0.98
C VAL A 238 4.42 5.25 2.14
N TYR A 239 5.44 5.85 2.73
CA TYR A 239 6.13 5.32 3.90
C TYR A 239 6.55 6.47 4.80
N ILE A 240 6.73 6.19 6.09
CA ILE A 240 7.28 7.16 7.05
C ILE A 240 8.78 6.86 7.19
N PRO A 241 9.68 7.74 6.70
CA PRO A 241 11.12 7.55 6.86
C PRO A 241 11.54 7.79 8.32
N GLU A 242 12.63 7.13 8.73
CA GLU A 242 13.21 7.25 10.07
C GLU A 242 13.59 8.70 10.44
N SER A 243 14.04 9.49 9.47
CA SER A 243 14.42 10.90 9.64
C SER A 243 13.23 11.85 9.86
N ALA A 244 11.99 11.41 9.63
CA ALA A 244 10.79 12.23 9.78
C ALA A 244 10.16 12.11 11.18
N THR A 245 10.96 12.05 12.24
CA THR A 245 10.45 12.20 13.61
C THR A 245 9.79 13.58 13.79
N PRO A 246 8.48 13.67 14.05
CA PRO A 246 7.84 14.94 14.32
C PRO A 246 8.11 15.37 15.76
N SER A 247 8.77 16.51 15.95
CA SER A 247 8.69 17.28 17.18
C SER A 247 7.27 17.84 17.31
N ARG A 248 6.34 17.10 17.91
CA ARG A 248 4.97 17.51 18.34
C ARG A 248 4.03 18.26 17.37
N ASP A 249 4.48 18.68 16.20
CA ASP A 249 3.74 19.44 15.20
C ASP A 249 4.03 18.87 13.82
N GLY A 250 2.99 18.37 13.14
CA GLY A 250 2.95 18.15 11.69
C GLY A 250 3.95 17.16 11.09
N LEU A 251 3.50 15.94 10.81
CA LEU A 251 4.25 14.97 10.00
C LEU A 251 4.34 15.46 8.54
N PHE A 252 5.52 15.94 8.12
CA PHE A 252 5.84 16.15 6.72
C PHE A 252 6.20 14.79 6.10
N VAL A 253 5.32 14.22 5.29
CA VAL A 253 5.61 13.05 4.45
C VAL A 253 5.49 13.47 3.00
N TRP A 254 6.63 13.63 2.35
CA TRP A 254 6.72 13.72 0.90
C TRP A 254 7.75 12.71 0.42
N VAL A 255 7.61 12.31 -0.86
CA VAL A 255 8.50 11.46 -1.66
C VAL A 255 7.99 10.03 -1.88
N ALA A 256 7.19 9.86 -2.94
CA ALA A 256 7.22 8.70 -3.84
C ALA A 256 6.29 8.86 -5.06
N LEU A 257 5.23 9.67 -4.95
CA LEU A 257 4.23 9.79 -6.02
C LEU A 257 4.70 10.61 -7.24
N HIS A 258 5.51 11.65 -7.03
CA HIS A 258 5.95 12.52 -8.13
C HIS A 258 6.99 11.86 -9.04
N ARG A 259 7.87 11.02 -8.47
CA ARG A 259 8.96 10.37 -9.22
C ARG A 259 8.41 9.35 -10.22
N ASN A 260 7.46 8.52 -9.79
CA ASN A 260 6.83 7.50 -10.63
C ASN A 260 6.01 8.11 -11.79
N PHE A 261 5.32 9.23 -11.57
CA PHE A 261 4.59 9.93 -12.62
C PHE A 261 5.53 10.46 -13.71
N ILE A 262 6.62 11.13 -13.31
CA ILE A 262 7.61 11.66 -14.25
C ILE A 262 8.21 10.53 -15.10
N TYR A 263 8.58 9.41 -14.49
CA TYR A 263 9.11 8.26 -15.25
C TYR A 263 8.11 7.69 -16.25
N ARG A 264 6.84 7.52 -15.84
CA ARG A 264 5.79 7.00 -16.73
C ARG A 264 5.53 7.95 -17.90
N LEU A 265 5.43 9.25 -17.62
CA LEU A 265 5.25 10.27 -18.65
C LEU A 265 6.44 10.26 -19.63
N CYS A 266 7.67 10.22 -19.11
CA CYS A 266 8.87 10.15 -19.95
C CYS A 266 8.89 8.89 -20.83
N GLY A 267 8.55 7.73 -20.25
CA GLY A 267 8.45 6.46 -20.97
C GLY A 267 7.42 6.50 -22.10
N TYR A 268 6.20 6.99 -21.83
CA TYR A 268 5.15 7.10 -22.85
C TYR A 268 5.53 8.07 -23.97
N THR A 269 6.14 9.21 -23.64
CA THR A 269 6.59 10.17 -24.65
C THR A 269 7.67 9.57 -25.55
N MET A 270 8.64 8.82 -25.01
CA MET A 270 9.65 8.13 -25.82
C MET A 270 9.03 7.09 -26.76
N CYS A 271 8.13 6.23 -26.25
CA CYS A 271 7.42 5.26 -27.07
C CYS A 271 6.60 5.92 -28.18
N LEU A 272 5.90 7.02 -27.86
CA LEU A 272 5.15 7.79 -28.84
C LEU A 272 6.05 8.37 -29.93
N CYS A 273 7.21 8.92 -29.58
CA CYS A 273 8.19 9.44 -30.55
C CYS A 273 8.65 8.33 -31.50
N ILE A 274 8.98 7.15 -31.00
CA ILE A 274 9.40 6.00 -31.82
C ILE A 274 8.28 5.56 -32.77
N VAL A 275 7.04 5.45 -32.28
CA VAL A 275 5.89 5.09 -33.10
C VAL A 275 5.64 6.13 -34.19
N LEU A 276 5.69 7.42 -33.86
CA LEU A 276 5.50 8.51 -34.82
C LEU A 276 6.61 8.55 -35.89
N ILE A 277 7.87 8.27 -35.52
CA ILE A 277 8.97 8.14 -36.47
C ILE A 277 8.71 6.97 -37.43
N ALA A 278 8.30 5.81 -36.91
CA ALA A 278 7.98 4.64 -37.73
C ALA A 278 6.82 4.93 -38.69
N VAL A 279 5.75 5.56 -38.21
CA VAL A 279 4.60 5.97 -39.06
C VAL A 279 5.04 6.95 -40.14
N TYR A 280 5.84 7.96 -39.79
CA TYR A 280 6.37 8.93 -40.75
C TYR A 280 7.18 8.23 -41.86
N LYS A 281 8.11 7.33 -41.48
CA LYS A 281 8.95 6.61 -42.44
C LYS A 281 8.18 5.62 -43.31
N LEU A 282 7.14 4.98 -42.80
CA LEU A 282 6.37 3.99 -43.54
C LEU A 282 5.32 4.61 -44.47
N PHE A 283 4.71 5.73 -44.08
CA PHE A 283 3.51 6.25 -44.75
C PHE A 283 3.66 7.65 -45.34
N ILE A 284 4.61 8.47 -44.88
CA ILE A 284 4.67 9.89 -45.25
C ILE A 284 5.92 10.21 -46.08
N ASP A 285 7.08 9.64 -45.72
CA ASP A 285 8.38 9.84 -46.39
C ASP A 285 8.33 9.49 -47.89
N SER A 286 7.50 8.52 -48.27
CA SER A 286 7.36 8.05 -49.66
C SER A 286 6.37 8.83 -50.52
N HIS A 287 5.61 9.78 -49.95
CA HIS A 287 4.44 10.39 -50.61
C HIS A 287 4.65 11.86 -51.03
N GLY A 288 5.88 12.39 -50.95
CA GLY A 288 6.23 13.71 -51.52
C GLY A 288 5.54 14.91 -50.87
N TYR A 289 5.05 14.77 -49.64
CA TYR A 289 4.47 15.88 -48.89
C TYR A 289 5.56 16.90 -48.47
N PRO A 290 5.28 18.22 -48.43
CA PRO A 290 6.25 19.27 -48.09
C PRO A 290 6.73 19.28 -46.62
N VAL A 291 6.49 18.20 -45.88
CA VAL A 291 6.83 18.03 -44.46
C VAL A 291 8.34 17.81 -44.25
N GLU A 292 9.10 17.48 -45.31
CA GLU A 292 10.56 17.31 -45.25
C GLU A 292 11.29 18.56 -44.75
N THR A 293 10.76 19.75 -45.05
CA THR A 293 11.34 21.03 -44.61
C THR A 293 11.37 21.20 -43.10
N ILE A 294 10.52 20.47 -42.37
CA ILE A 294 10.40 20.57 -40.91
C ILE A 294 11.31 19.54 -40.22
N GLN A 295 11.87 18.57 -40.95
CA GLN A 295 12.70 17.48 -40.40
C GLN A 295 12.07 16.79 -39.17
N PRO A 296 10.87 16.20 -39.31
CA PRO A 296 10.09 15.70 -38.16
C PRO A 296 10.81 14.60 -37.36
N VAL A 297 11.64 13.78 -38.01
CA VAL A 297 12.46 12.77 -37.32
C VAL A 297 13.44 13.42 -36.34
N PHE A 298 14.13 14.47 -36.75
CA PHE A 298 15.09 15.18 -35.90
C PHE A 298 14.44 15.76 -34.64
N TRP A 299 13.25 16.34 -34.75
CA TRP A 299 12.53 16.88 -33.60
C TRP A 299 12.03 15.80 -32.65
N LEU A 300 11.52 14.68 -33.18
CA LEU A 300 11.06 13.56 -32.36
C LEU A 300 12.22 12.87 -31.62
N GLU A 301 13.39 12.73 -32.27
CA GLU A 301 14.60 12.23 -31.62
C GLU A 301 15.11 13.17 -30.54
N SER A 302 15.17 14.47 -30.85
CA SER A 302 15.59 15.51 -29.88
C SER A 302 14.68 15.52 -28.65
N LEU A 303 13.36 15.42 -28.86
CA LEU A 303 12.39 15.35 -27.77
C LEU A 303 12.59 14.08 -26.93
N ALA A 304 12.78 12.92 -27.56
CA ALA A 304 13.03 11.67 -26.84
C ALA A 304 14.30 11.75 -25.97
N ILE A 305 15.38 12.36 -26.46
CA ILE A 305 16.64 12.55 -25.72
C ILE A 305 16.45 13.50 -24.53
N VAL A 306 15.77 14.64 -24.73
CA VAL A 306 15.49 15.61 -23.66
C VAL A 306 14.66 14.95 -22.56
N VAL A 307 13.63 14.20 -22.93
CA VAL A 307 12.78 13.47 -22.00
C VAL A 307 13.56 12.39 -21.24
N PHE A 308 14.46 11.67 -21.91
CA PHE A 308 15.38 10.73 -21.27
C PHE A 308 16.31 11.42 -20.26
N ALA A 309 16.86 12.58 -20.61
CA ALA A 309 17.71 13.37 -19.71
C ALA A 309 16.94 13.85 -18.46
N ILE A 310 15.69 14.32 -18.61
CA ILE A 310 14.81 14.70 -17.50
C ILE A 310 14.54 13.52 -16.58
N SER A 311 14.30 12.32 -17.14
CA SER A 311 14.15 11.09 -16.36
C SER A 311 15.40 10.81 -15.53
N TRP A 312 16.60 10.94 -16.10
CA TRP A 312 17.85 10.68 -15.41
C TRP A 312 18.15 11.70 -14.30
N LEU A 313 17.88 12.99 -14.55
CA LEU A 313 18.04 14.06 -13.55
C LEU A 313 17.05 13.92 -12.39
N THR A 314 15.85 13.42 -12.67
CA THR A 314 14.83 13.09 -11.66
C THR A 314 15.27 11.91 -10.78
N LYS A 315 16.06 10.97 -11.33
CA LYS A 315 16.68 9.88 -10.57
C LYS A 315 17.78 10.37 -9.62
N GLY A 316 18.51 11.41 -10.03
CA GLY A 316 19.61 11.99 -9.26
C GLY A 316 19.22 12.98 -8.15
N GLY A 317 17.93 13.20 -7.89
CA GLY A 317 17.46 14.11 -6.82
C GLY A 317 17.69 15.61 -7.07
N ILE A 318 17.95 16.01 -8.32
CA ILE A 318 18.33 17.40 -8.64
C ILE A 318 17.12 18.35 -8.60
N PHE A 319 15.93 17.87 -8.99
CA PHE A 319 14.71 18.68 -9.06
C PHE A 319 13.78 18.53 -7.84
N LEU A 320 13.95 17.47 -7.07
CA LEU A 320 13.17 17.18 -5.87
C LEU A 320 14.21 16.80 -4.81
N LYS A 321 14.58 17.75 -3.95
CA LYS A 321 15.36 17.42 -2.75
C LYS A 321 14.44 16.66 -1.79
N ASP A 322 14.98 15.56 -1.28
CA ASP A 322 14.33 14.70 -0.27
C ASP A 322 13.88 15.49 0.97
#